data_AF-A0A3M1TT96-F1
#
_entry.id   AF-A0A3M1TT96-F1
#
_cell.length_a   1.000
_cell.length_b   1.000
_cell.length_c   1.000
_cell.angle_alpha   90.00
_cell.angle_beta   90.00
_cell.angle_gamma   90.00
#
_symmetry.space_group_name_H-M   'P 1'
#
loop_
_entity.id
_entity.type
_entity.pdbx_description
1 polymer ?
#
loop_
_entity_poly.entity_id
_entity_poly.type
_entity_poly.pdbx_seq_one_letter_code
_entity_poly.pdbx_strand_id
1 'polypeptide(L)'
;MVFLENVGRRSRVDAGEFSFWVELGDKSLNGNEANRLFRNEGDGRFRDVAWVAGAARREDARSVVATDVDADGDLDLVVQNFEDEVRLLVNEGPCGHFLSVRLRGTASGRQAIGARVELTAGGRTQTREVRTTAGYLSGVSLACHFGLGAATRVERLVVHWPSGARTVLEDLPADRHLVVTEDGEVLPGPDVSSARPGQG
;
A
#
# COMPACT_ATOMS: atom_id res chain seq x y z
N MET A 1 -0.84 -6.76 -5.56
CA MET A 1 0.31 -7.06 -4.68
C MET A 1 -0.25 -7.45 -3.31
N VAL A 2 -0.05 -8.69 -2.87
CA VAL A 2 -0.53 -9.17 -1.56
C VAL A 2 0.68 -9.27 -0.66
N PHE A 3 0.69 -8.53 0.44
CA PHE A 3 1.65 -8.70 1.52
C PHE A 3 1.17 -9.83 2.42
N LEU A 4 1.93 -10.92 2.51
CA LEU A 4 1.70 -11.99 3.47
C LEU A 4 2.54 -11.69 4.71
N GLU A 5 1.87 -11.36 5.82
CA GLU A 5 2.49 -11.30 7.13
C GLU A 5 2.75 -12.72 7.65
N ASN A 6 3.91 -12.88 8.29
CA ASN A 6 4.43 -14.12 8.83
C ASN A 6 3.58 -14.58 10.03
N VAL A 7 2.80 -15.66 9.88
CA VAL A 7 2.03 -16.26 10.99
C VAL A 7 2.86 -17.38 11.64
N GLY A 8 3.53 -17.04 12.73
CA GLY A 8 4.12 -18.01 13.65
C GLY A 8 3.07 -18.59 14.61
N ARG A 9 2.84 -19.90 14.53
CA ARG A 9 1.92 -20.68 15.39
C ARG A 9 2.36 -20.65 16.86
N ARG A 10 1.44 -20.36 17.76
CA ARG A 10 1.64 -20.40 19.23
C ARG A 10 1.37 -21.81 19.76
N SER A 11 2.26 -22.35 20.60
CA SER A 11 1.94 -23.42 21.54
C SER A 11 2.26 -22.96 22.96
N ARG A 12 1.30 -23.23 23.85
CA ARG A 12 1.15 -22.81 25.24
C ARG A 12 2.24 -23.38 26.15
N VAL A 13 2.77 -22.58 27.08
CA VAL A 13 3.35 -23.06 28.35
C VAL A 13 3.00 -22.07 29.47
N ASP A 14 2.67 -22.62 30.62
CA ASP A 14 2.09 -21.99 31.81
C ASP A 14 3.03 -21.02 32.57
N ALA A 15 2.41 -20.29 33.50
CA ALA A 15 2.99 -19.30 34.38
C ALA A 15 4.13 -19.81 35.27
N GLY A 16 5.17 -18.97 35.40
CA GLY A 16 6.21 -19.07 36.41
C GLY A 16 7.25 -17.97 36.16
N GLU A 17 7.48 -17.08 37.12
CA GLU A 17 8.59 -16.13 37.08
C GLU A 17 9.90 -16.90 36.94
N PHE A 18 10.64 -16.66 35.86
CA PHE A 18 12.01 -17.14 35.68
C PHE A 18 12.84 -16.01 35.06
N SER A 19 13.73 -15.44 35.87
CA SER A 19 14.80 -14.56 35.42
C SER A 19 15.87 -15.40 34.73
N PHE A 20 15.98 -15.25 33.41
CA PHE A 20 17.06 -15.80 32.61
C PHE A 20 17.53 -14.74 31.62
N TRP A 21 18.51 -13.94 32.01
CA TRP A 21 19.26 -13.16 31.04
C TRP A 21 20.24 -14.12 30.35
N VAL A 22 19.96 -14.45 29.09
CA VAL A 22 20.95 -15.06 28.19
C VAL A 22 21.90 -13.96 27.74
N GLU A 23 23.19 -14.06 28.05
CA GLU A 23 24.20 -13.29 27.33
C GLU A 23 24.28 -13.82 25.89
N LEU A 24 23.77 -13.04 24.95
CA LEU A 24 23.75 -13.36 23.53
C LEU A 24 25.07 -13.06 22.81
N GLY A 25 26.03 -12.39 23.46
CA GLY A 25 27.20 -11.83 22.77
C GLY A 25 26.79 -11.05 21.51
N ASP A 26 27.56 -11.20 20.42
CA ASP A 26 27.26 -10.55 19.13
C ASP A 26 26.26 -11.36 18.25
N LYS A 27 25.52 -12.32 18.83
CA LYS A 27 24.62 -13.19 18.07
C LYS A 27 23.16 -12.78 18.21
N SER A 28 22.54 -12.42 17.09
CA SER A 28 21.08 -12.44 16.95
C SER A 28 20.58 -13.88 16.79
N LEU A 29 19.44 -14.22 17.40
CA LEU A 29 18.79 -15.54 17.25
C LEU A 29 17.94 -15.69 15.97
N ASN A 30 17.82 -14.64 15.17
CA ASN A 30 17.55 -14.60 13.72
C ASN A 30 17.69 -13.12 13.32
N GLY A 31 18.67 -12.78 12.51
CA GLY A 31 18.87 -11.42 12.00
C GLY A 31 19.58 -11.48 10.66
N ASN A 32 19.37 -10.45 9.83
CA ASN A 32 19.83 -10.37 8.45
C ASN A 32 18.99 -11.21 7.47
N GLU A 33 17.65 -11.15 7.61
CA GLU A 33 16.72 -11.72 6.65
C GLU A 33 16.59 -10.82 5.42
N ALA A 34 16.94 -11.38 4.26
CA ALA A 34 16.94 -10.59 3.05
C ALA A 34 15.54 -10.16 2.61
N ASN A 35 15.40 -8.90 2.20
CA ASN A 35 14.17 -8.35 1.63
C ASN A 35 13.65 -9.25 0.48
N ARG A 36 12.35 -9.52 0.48
CA ARG A 36 11.63 -10.25 -0.58
C ARG A 36 10.57 -9.36 -1.20
N LEU A 37 10.48 -9.38 -2.52
CA LEU A 37 9.46 -8.65 -3.28
C LEU A 37 8.82 -9.63 -4.25
N PHE A 38 7.54 -9.92 -4.04
CA PHE A 38 6.83 -10.92 -4.84
C PHE A 38 5.92 -10.26 -5.87
N ARG A 39 6.22 -10.48 -7.16
CA ARG A 39 5.33 -10.12 -8.25
C ARG A 39 4.25 -11.19 -8.42
N ASN A 40 2.98 -10.79 -8.43
CA ASN A 40 1.87 -11.67 -8.76
C ASN A 40 1.83 -11.85 -10.29
N GLU A 41 1.88 -13.10 -10.77
CA GLU A 41 1.89 -13.43 -12.21
C GLU A 41 0.46 -13.55 -12.79
N GLY A 42 -0.58 -13.35 -11.99
CA GLY A 42 -1.99 -13.30 -12.42
C GLY A 42 -2.71 -14.65 -12.45
N ASP A 43 -1.99 -15.74 -12.21
CA ASP A 43 -2.49 -17.12 -12.21
C ASP A 43 -2.38 -17.79 -10.83
N GLY A 44 -2.29 -16.98 -9.78
CA GLY A 44 -2.09 -17.43 -8.41
C GLY A 44 -0.63 -17.75 -8.06
N ARG A 45 0.30 -17.68 -9.03
CA ARG A 45 1.73 -17.80 -8.76
C ARG A 45 2.35 -16.45 -8.43
N PHE A 46 3.42 -16.52 -7.64
CA PHE A 46 4.22 -15.39 -7.24
C PHE A 46 5.68 -15.65 -7.56
N ARG A 47 6.38 -14.63 -8.07
CA ARG A 47 7.81 -14.69 -8.36
C ARG A 47 8.55 -13.69 -7.49
N ASP A 48 9.60 -14.15 -6.82
CA ASP A 48 10.52 -13.24 -6.14
C ASP A 48 11.33 -12.45 -7.19
N VAL A 49 11.17 -11.14 -7.16
CA VAL A 49 11.82 -10.18 -8.05
C VAL A 49 12.69 -9.19 -7.27
N ALA A 50 12.93 -9.42 -5.97
CA ALA A 50 13.64 -8.47 -5.09
C ALA A 50 14.99 -8.04 -5.67
N TRP A 51 15.77 -9.00 -6.19
CA TRP A 51 17.08 -8.71 -6.77
C TRP A 51 16.99 -7.82 -8.01
N VAL A 52 16.10 -8.18 -8.94
CA VAL A 52 15.95 -7.47 -10.23
C VAL A 52 15.34 -6.08 -10.02
N ALA A 53 14.47 -5.92 -9.03
CA ALA A 53 13.84 -4.65 -8.67
C ALA A 53 14.73 -3.78 -7.74
N GLY A 54 15.97 -4.19 -7.46
CA GLY A 54 16.87 -3.46 -6.57
C GLY A 54 16.47 -3.44 -5.09
N ALA A 55 15.40 -4.15 -4.72
CA ALA A 55 14.87 -4.23 -3.36
C ALA A 55 15.62 -5.22 -2.46
N ALA A 56 16.39 -6.17 -3.03
CA ALA A 56 17.12 -7.19 -2.27
C ALA A 56 18.21 -6.55 -1.41
N ARG A 57 18.08 -6.71 -0.09
CA ARG A 57 19.02 -6.23 0.93
C ARG A 57 19.12 -7.28 1.98
N ARG A 58 20.29 -7.42 2.61
CA ARG A 58 20.51 -8.49 3.59
C ARG A 58 19.98 -8.06 4.96
N GLU A 59 20.11 -6.78 5.24
CA GLU A 59 19.73 -6.13 6.48
C GLU A 59 18.22 -6.26 6.70
N ASP A 60 17.79 -6.38 7.95
CA ASP A 60 16.37 -6.56 8.26
C ASP A 60 15.57 -5.30 7.89
N ALA A 61 14.63 -5.43 6.94
CA ALA A 61 13.65 -4.37 6.69
C ALA A 61 12.75 -4.19 7.93
N ARG A 62 12.66 -2.94 8.40
CA ARG A 62 11.79 -2.55 9.51
C ARG A 62 10.50 -1.90 9.00
N SER A 63 10.55 -1.24 7.85
CA SER A 63 9.42 -0.51 7.27
C SER A 63 9.43 -0.61 5.75
N VAL A 64 8.23 -0.71 5.17
CA VAL A 64 7.97 -0.55 3.75
C VAL A 64 6.65 0.19 3.55
N VAL A 65 6.68 1.23 2.72
CA VAL A 65 5.50 2.01 2.34
C VAL A 65 5.40 2.00 0.82
N ALA A 66 4.27 1.54 0.30
CA ALA A 66 3.95 1.66 -1.11
C ALA A 66 3.13 2.93 -1.35
N THR A 67 3.64 3.84 -2.18
CA THR A 67 2.96 5.10 -2.52
C THR A 67 3.46 5.60 -3.87
N ASP A 68 2.57 6.25 -4.60
CA ASP A 68 2.86 6.95 -5.85
C ASP A 68 3.49 8.31 -5.48
N VAL A 69 4.83 8.40 -5.48
CA VAL A 69 5.56 9.57 -4.96
C VAL A 69 5.60 10.69 -5.99
N ASP A 70 5.76 10.35 -7.26
CA ASP A 70 5.85 11.30 -8.36
C ASP A 70 4.53 11.53 -9.11
N ALA A 71 3.47 10.82 -8.71
CA ALA A 71 2.12 10.93 -9.22
C ALA A 71 1.97 10.54 -10.70
N ASP A 72 2.74 9.55 -11.12
CA ASP A 72 2.66 8.98 -12.46
C ASP A 72 1.63 7.84 -12.58
N GLY A 73 1.07 7.42 -11.44
CA GLY A 73 0.01 6.43 -11.36
C GLY A 73 0.50 5.02 -11.02
N ASP A 74 1.80 4.81 -10.89
CA ASP A 74 2.36 3.58 -10.41
C ASP A 74 2.85 3.71 -8.95
N LEU A 75 3.13 2.58 -8.27
CA LEU A 75 3.47 2.63 -6.84
C LEU A 75 4.97 2.41 -6.65
N ASP A 76 5.62 3.41 -6.07
CA ASP A 76 6.98 3.34 -5.56
C ASP A 76 7.03 2.66 -4.19
N LEU A 77 8.24 2.26 -3.78
CA LEU A 77 8.49 1.73 -2.44
C LEU A 77 9.47 2.61 -1.68
N VAL A 78 9.05 3.10 -0.51
CA VAL A 78 9.96 3.65 0.50
C VAL A 78 10.28 2.54 1.49
N VAL A 79 11.57 2.21 1.64
CA VAL A 79 12.04 1.11 2.49
C VAL A 79 13.05 1.63 3.50
N GLN A 80 12.86 1.23 4.76
CA GLN A 80 13.85 1.44 5.82
C GLN A 80 14.32 0.09 6.36
N ASN A 81 15.62 -0.17 6.21
CA ASN A 81 16.30 -1.31 6.82
C ASN A 81 16.96 -0.89 8.15
N PHE A 82 17.19 -1.85 9.03
CA PHE A 82 17.86 -1.61 10.31
C PHE A 82 19.29 -1.08 10.08
N GLU A 83 19.65 0.01 10.75
CA GLU A 83 20.97 0.67 10.64
C GLU A 83 21.38 1.04 9.20
N ASP A 84 20.41 1.25 8.31
CA ASP A 84 20.62 1.61 6.91
C ASP A 84 19.88 2.93 6.58
N GLU A 85 20.26 3.54 5.46
CA GLU A 85 19.58 4.72 4.94
C GLU A 85 18.17 4.39 4.43
N VAL A 86 17.27 5.38 4.51
CA VAL A 86 15.95 5.28 3.87
C VAL A 86 16.15 5.30 2.36
N ARG A 87 15.57 4.32 1.67
CA ARG A 87 15.62 4.23 0.21
C ARG A 87 14.25 4.45 -0.41
N LEU A 88 14.25 5.20 -1.50
CA LEU A 88 13.15 5.26 -2.44
C LEU A 88 13.48 4.35 -3.64
N LEU A 89 12.62 3.40 -3.91
CA LEU A 89 12.66 2.56 -5.10
C LEU A 89 11.56 3.05 -6.04
N VAL A 90 11.97 3.82 -7.05
CA VAL A 90 11.07 4.33 -8.08
C VAL A 90 10.69 3.18 -9.01
N ASN A 91 9.40 3.00 -9.25
CA ASN A 91 8.94 2.01 -10.18
C ASN A 91 8.90 2.60 -11.60
N GLU A 92 9.78 2.11 -12.48
CA GLU A 92 9.82 2.51 -13.91
C GLU A 92 9.34 1.38 -14.83
N GLY A 93 8.59 0.42 -14.27
CA GLY A 93 8.06 -0.72 -15.02
C GLY A 93 6.93 -0.34 -15.97
N PRO A 94 6.53 -1.23 -16.89
CA PRO A 94 5.32 -1.01 -17.69
C PRO A 94 4.09 -0.91 -16.78
N CYS A 95 3.48 0.27 -16.73
CA CYS A 95 2.27 0.52 -15.98
C CYS A 95 1.02 0.26 -16.85
N GLY A 96 -0.03 -0.28 -16.20
CA GLY A 96 -1.37 -0.26 -16.78
C GLY A 96 -2.09 1.02 -16.38
N HIS A 97 -3.38 1.08 -16.67
CA HIS A 97 -4.23 2.15 -16.18
C HIS A 97 -4.38 2.11 -14.66
N PHE A 98 -4.66 3.26 -14.05
CA PHE A 98 -4.83 3.38 -12.59
C PHE A 98 -6.03 4.24 -12.20
N LEU A 99 -6.41 4.16 -10.93
CA LEU A 99 -7.23 5.17 -10.27
C LEU A 99 -6.74 5.37 -8.84
N SER A 100 -6.52 6.62 -8.44
CA SER A 100 -6.19 7.01 -7.07
C SER A 100 -7.38 7.75 -6.45
N VAL A 101 -7.89 7.25 -5.33
CA VAL A 101 -9.14 7.75 -4.73
C VAL A 101 -8.86 8.22 -3.31
N ARG A 102 -8.96 9.53 -3.09
CA ARG A 102 -8.96 10.13 -1.75
C ARG A 102 -10.39 10.41 -1.32
N LEU A 103 -10.69 10.17 -0.04
CA LEU A 103 -12.02 10.39 0.51
C LEU A 103 -12.07 11.67 1.35
N ARG A 104 -13.22 12.34 1.33
CA ARG A 104 -13.52 13.49 2.18
C ARG A 104 -14.85 13.30 2.91
N GLY A 105 -14.78 13.01 4.21
CA GLY A 105 -15.96 12.91 5.07
C GLY A 105 -16.63 14.28 5.31
N THR A 106 -17.95 14.26 5.41
CA THR A 106 -18.80 15.41 5.80
C THR A 106 -19.54 15.11 7.11
N ALA A 107 -20.09 13.91 7.27
CA ALA A 107 -20.65 13.38 8.51
C ALA A 107 -19.62 12.50 9.24
N SER A 108 -18.87 11.70 8.48
CA SER A 108 -17.66 11.02 8.95
C SER A 108 -16.52 12.03 9.19
N GLY A 109 -15.48 11.61 9.91
CA GLY A 109 -14.26 12.42 10.05
C GLY A 109 -13.71 12.83 8.68
N ARG A 110 -13.16 14.05 8.58
CA ARG A 110 -12.72 14.66 7.30
C ARG A 110 -11.82 13.78 6.45
N GLN A 111 -10.99 12.95 7.08
CA GLN A 111 -10.05 12.03 6.44
C GLN A 111 -10.62 10.63 6.16
N ALA A 112 -11.83 10.34 6.62
CA ALA A 112 -12.56 9.08 6.39
C ALA A 112 -11.77 7.81 6.76
N ILE A 113 -10.94 7.85 7.81
CA ILE A 113 -10.22 6.67 8.31
C ILE A 113 -11.20 5.55 8.65
N GLY A 114 -10.92 4.33 8.19
CA GLY A 114 -11.79 3.16 8.31
C GLY A 114 -12.85 3.03 7.21
N ALA A 115 -12.96 4.01 6.29
CA ALA A 115 -13.80 3.86 5.12
C ALA A 115 -13.24 2.77 4.20
N ARG A 116 -14.15 2.00 3.59
CA ARG A 116 -13.80 0.93 2.63
C ARG A 116 -14.23 1.34 1.22
N VAL A 117 -13.30 1.25 0.27
CA VAL A 117 -13.53 1.52 -1.14
C VAL A 117 -13.47 0.20 -1.91
N GLU A 118 -14.57 -0.16 -2.55
CA GLU A 118 -14.67 -1.29 -3.47
C GLU A 118 -14.75 -0.76 -4.90
N LEU A 119 -13.88 -1.25 -5.77
CA LEU A 119 -13.78 -0.81 -7.16
C LEU A 119 -13.84 -2.02 -8.08
N THR A 120 -14.70 -1.97 -9.10
CA THR A 120 -14.81 -2.97 -10.16
C THR A 120 -14.42 -2.37 -11.51
N ALA A 121 -13.46 -3.01 -12.19
CA ALA A 121 -13.00 -2.63 -13.52
C ALA A 121 -12.41 -3.86 -14.24
N GLY A 122 -12.70 -4.01 -15.54
CA GLY A 122 -12.19 -5.12 -16.34
C GLY A 122 -12.64 -6.49 -15.80
N GLY A 123 -13.86 -6.55 -15.24
CA GLY A 123 -14.39 -7.77 -14.62
C GLY A 123 -13.69 -8.21 -13.32
N ARG A 124 -12.87 -7.35 -12.71
CA ARG A 124 -12.20 -7.62 -11.43
C ARG A 124 -12.63 -6.62 -10.38
N THR A 125 -12.90 -7.11 -9.17
CA THR A 125 -13.22 -6.26 -8.01
C THR A 125 -12.03 -6.22 -7.05
N GLN A 126 -11.66 -5.01 -6.63
CA GLN A 126 -10.62 -4.74 -5.65
C GLN A 126 -11.20 -3.95 -4.49
N THR A 127 -10.73 -4.24 -3.28
CA THR A 127 -11.12 -3.52 -2.07
C THR A 127 -9.89 -2.89 -1.43
N ARG A 128 -10.02 -1.64 -0.98
CA ARG A 128 -9.05 -0.93 -0.16
C ARG A 128 -9.75 -0.29 1.03
N GLU A 129 -8.99 0.03 2.06
CA GLU A 129 -9.48 0.72 3.25
C GLU A 129 -8.58 1.92 3.50
N VAL A 130 -9.17 3.05 3.90
CA VAL A 130 -8.42 4.22 4.31
C VAL A 130 -7.81 3.94 5.68
N ARG A 131 -6.48 3.82 5.72
CA ARG A 131 -5.70 3.52 6.92
C ARG A 131 -4.61 4.56 7.09
N THR A 132 -4.21 4.79 8.33
CA THR A 132 -3.10 5.71 8.65
C THR A 132 -1.75 5.00 8.64
N THR A 133 -1.73 3.67 8.79
CA THR A 133 -0.50 2.88 8.96
C THR A 133 -0.52 1.60 8.14
N ALA A 134 0.66 1.16 7.71
CA ALA A 134 0.91 -0.19 7.23
C ALA A 134 2.35 -0.58 7.61
N GLY A 135 2.50 -1.52 8.54
CA GLY A 135 3.82 -1.94 9.04
C GLY A 135 4.32 -1.15 10.24
N TYR A 136 5.54 -1.45 10.66
CA TYR A 136 6.15 -0.93 11.90
C TYR A 136 6.58 0.53 11.72
N LEU A 137 6.11 1.42 12.62
CA LEU A 137 6.39 2.86 12.62
C LEU A 137 6.19 3.57 11.25
N SER A 138 5.27 3.07 10.43
CA SER A 138 5.08 3.51 9.04
C SER A 138 3.70 4.11 8.83
N GLY A 139 3.67 5.30 8.23
CA GLY A 139 2.43 5.92 7.73
C GLY A 139 2.21 5.59 6.26
N VAL A 140 0.95 5.46 5.83
CA VAL A 140 0.61 5.28 4.41
C VAL A 140 -0.24 6.42 3.87
N SER A 141 -0.24 6.59 2.55
CA SER A 141 -1.14 7.54 1.90
C SER A 141 -2.59 7.22 2.26
N LEU A 142 -3.36 8.28 2.53
CA LEU A 142 -4.81 8.18 2.73
C LEU A 142 -5.57 8.00 1.41
N ALA A 143 -4.89 8.06 0.26
CA ALA A 143 -5.48 7.72 -1.02
C ALA A 143 -5.44 6.20 -1.24
N CYS A 144 -6.58 5.65 -1.62
CA CYS A 144 -6.68 4.26 -2.06
C CYS A 144 -6.28 4.16 -3.52
N HIS A 145 -5.15 3.48 -3.78
CA HIS A 145 -4.67 3.22 -5.14
C HIS A 145 -5.18 1.88 -5.70
N PHE A 146 -5.56 1.92 -6.98
CA PHE A 146 -6.06 0.78 -7.74
C PHE A 146 -5.37 0.72 -9.10
N GLY A 147 -4.60 -0.35 -9.34
CA GLY A 147 -4.18 -0.70 -10.69
C GLY A 147 -5.31 -1.39 -11.46
N LEU A 148 -5.66 -0.87 -12.63
CA LEU A 148 -6.78 -1.31 -13.47
C LEU A 148 -6.35 -2.21 -14.64
N GLY A 149 -5.03 -2.35 -14.87
CA GLY A 149 -4.49 -3.13 -15.98
C GLY A 149 -4.86 -2.49 -17.32
N ALA A 150 -5.48 -3.24 -18.23
CA ALA A 150 -5.88 -2.72 -19.55
C ALA A 150 -7.23 -1.97 -19.54
N ALA A 151 -7.93 -1.90 -18.41
CA ALA A 151 -9.23 -1.23 -18.33
C ALA A 151 -9.05 0.29 -18.30
N THR A 152 -9.63 0.98 -19.28
CA THR A 152 -9.59 2.46 -19.41
C THR A 152 -10.67 3.17 -18.61
N ARG A 153 -11.61 2.41 -18.02
CA ARG A 153 -12.72 2.93 -17.20
C ARG A 153 -13.01 2.00 -16.03
N VAL A 154 -13.51 2.61 -14.96
CA VAL A 154 -14.04 1.92 -13.79
C VAL A 154 -15.53 1.74 -13.97
N GLU A 155 -15.98 0.50 -13.95
CA GLU A 155 -17.39 0.14 -14.09
C GLU A 155 -18.18 0.65 -12.89
N ARG A 156 -17.64 0.43 -11.67
CA ARG A 156 -18.30 0.78 -10.43
C ARG A 156 -17.33 1.02 -9.29
N LEU A 157 -17.57 2.08 -8.52
CA LEU A 157 -16.88 2.40 -7.28
C LEU A 157 -17.92 2.55 -6.16
N VAL A 158 -17.71 1.84 -5.06
CA VAL A 158 -18.55 1.91 -3.86
C VAL A 158 -17.70 2.34 -2.68
N VAL A 159 -18.12 3.39 -1.99
CA VAL A 159 -17.54 3.79 -0.71
C VAL A 159 -18.50 3.43 0.42
N HIS A 160 -18.00 2.65 1.36
CA HIS A 160 -18.66 2.39 2.65
C HIS A 160 -18.02 3.30 3.69
N TRP A 161 -18.79 4.26 4.20
CA TRP A 161 -18.30 5.26 5.13
C TRP A 161 -18.41 4.79 6.59
N PRO A 162 -17.53 5.27 7.50
CA PRO A 162 -17.63 4.98 8.92
C PRO A 162 -18.96 5.41 9.56
N SER A 163 -19.60 6.46 9.02
CA SER A 163 -20.95 6.89 9.41
C SER A 163 -22.04 5.86 9.12
N GLY A 164 -21.76 4.83 8.33
CA GLY A 164 -22.73 3.89 7.77
C GLY A 164 -23.32 4.33 6.43
N ALA A 165 -23.02 5.55 5.98
CA ALA A 165 -23.42 6.01 4.65
C ALA A 165 -22.75 5.18 3.54
N ARG A 166 -23.35 5.21 2.35
CA ARG A 166 -22.84 4.52 1.17
C ARG A 166 -22.91 5.41 -0.06
N THR A 167 -21.76 5.62 -0.70
CA THR A 167 -21.66 6.34 -1.98
C THR A 167 -21.40 5.32 -3.09
N VAL A 168 -22.10 5.48 -4.22
CA VAL A 168 -21.89 4.66 -5.42
C VAL A 168 -21.66 5.58 -6.60
N LEU A 169 -20.58 5.32 -7.32
CA LEU A 169 -20.20 6.01 -8.55
C LEU A 169 -20.02 4.96 -9.64
N GLU A 170 -20.36 5.32 -10.87
CA GLU A 170 -20.28 4.43 -12.02
C GLU A 170 -19.59 5.17 -13.17
N ASP A 171 -19.03 4.39 -14.09
CA ASP A 171 -18.44 4.89 -15.34
C ASP A 171 -17.35 5.98 -15.17
N LEU A 172 -16.43 5.80 -14.21
CA LEU A 172 -15.35 6.76 -13.98
C LEU A 172 -14.19 6.55 -14.97
N PRO A 173 -13.55 7.62 -15.48
CA PRO A 173 -12.37 7.49 -16.32
C PRO A 173 -11.17 6.99 -15.50
N ALA A 174 -10.32 6.17 -16.13
CA ALA A 174 -9.02 5.82 -15.58
C ALA A 174 -8.00 6.97 -15.68
N ASP A 175 -6.84 6.74 -15.09
CA ASP A 175 -5.65 7.60 -15.11
C ASP A 175 -5.89 8.94 -14.42
N ARG A 176 -6.55 8.89 -13.26
CA ARG A 176 -6.93 10.07 -12.49
C ARG A 176 -6.65 9.87 -11.01
N HIS A 177 -6.28 10.99 -10.39
CA HIS A 177 -6.45 11.20 -8.96
C HIS A 177 -7.80 11.88 -8.75
N LEU A 178 -8.63 11.31 -7.89
CA LEU A 178 -9.96 11.82 -7.58
C LEU A 178 -10.10 12.05 -6.07
N VAL A 179 -10.86 13.08 -5.70
CA VAL A 179 -11.39 13.25 -4.34
C VAL A 179 -12.89 12.95 -4.40
N VAL A 180 -13.32 11.95 -3.64
CA VAL A 180 -14.74 11.59 -3.51
C VAL A 180 -15.23 12.06 -2.14
N THR A 181 -16.30 12.84 -2.13
CA THR A 181 -16.93 13.31 -0.90
C THR A 181 -18.03 12.35 -0.45
N GLU A 182 -18.38 12.41 0.84
CA GLU A 182 -19.40 11.54 1.43
C GLU A 182 -20.81 11.75 0.87
N ASP A 183 -21.10 12.95 0.37
CA ASP A 183 -22.33 13.29 -0.37
C ASP A 183 -22.29 12.89 -1.86
N GLY A 184 -21.18 12.32 -2.34
CA GLY A 184 -21.07 11.75 -3.69
C GLY A 184 -20.54 12.70 -4.76
N GLU A 185 -20.03 13.86 -4.37
CA GLU A 185 -19.32 14.75 -5.29
C GLU A 185 -17.96 14.13 -5.67
N VAL A 186 -17.59 14.26 -6.94
CA VAL A 186 -16.29 13.84 -7.48
C VAL A 186 -15.52 15.07 -7.91
N LEU A 187 -14.40 15.32 -7.25
CA LEU A 187 -13.52 16.44 -7.51
C LEU A 187 -12.20 15.93 -8.09
N PRO A 188 -11.50 16.74 -8.92
CA PRO A 188 -10.14 16.42 -9.30
C PRO A 188 -9.24 16.32 -8.07
N GLY A 189 -8.30 15.37 -8.10
CA GLY A 189 -7.22 15.28 -7.13
C GLY A 189 -6.28 16.50 -7.20
N PRO A 190 -5.36 16.64 -6.23
CA PRO A 190 -4.35 17.69 -6.29
C PRO A 190 -3.55 17.59 -7.59
N ASP A 191 -3.26 18.74 -8.22
CA ASP A 191 -2.39 18.81 -9.40
C ASP A 191 -0.93 18.65 -8.97
N VAL A 192 -0.33 17.54 -9.39
CA VAL A 192 1.02 17.09 -9.01
C VAL A 192 1.98 17.11 -10.20
N SER A 193 1.53 17.61 -11.36
CA SER A 193 2.31 17.69 -12.61
C SER A 193 3.59 18.55 -12.53
N SER A 194 3.73 19.36 -11.47
CA SER A 194 4.90 20.23 -11.23
C SER A 194 5.97 19.62 -10.30
N ALA A 195 5.75 18.42 -9.77
CA ALA A 195 6.61 17.84 -8.73
C ALA A 195 7.89 17.14 -9.23
N ARG A 196 8.14 17.06 -10.56
CA ARG A 196 9.35 16.44 -11.10
C ARG A 196 10.62 17.12 -10.54
N PRO A 197 11.44 16.44 -9.73
CA PRO A 197 12.79 16.90 -9.45
C PRO A 197 13.57 16.84 -10.77
N GLY A 198 14.28 17.92 -11.10
CA GLY A 198 14.84 18.17 -12.42
C GLY A 198 15.66 17.03 -13.02
N GLN A 199 15.41 16.76 -14.30
CA GLN A 199 16.44 16.24 -15.20
C GLN A 199 17.47 17.35 -15.37
N GLY A 200 18.59 17.24 -14.67
CA GLY A 200 19.78 18.08 -14.80
C GLY A 200 21.01 17.21 -14.90
#